data_AF-A0A7W1V1G3-F1
#
_entry.id   AF-A0A7W1V1G3-F1
#
_cell.length_a   1.000
_cell.length_b   1.000
_cell.length_c   1.000
_cell.angle_alpha   90.00
_cell.angle_beta   90.00
_cell.angle_gamma   90.00
#
_symmetry.space_group_name_H-M   'P 1'
#
loop_
_entity.id
_entity.type
_entity.pdbx_description
1 polymer ?
#
loop_
_entity_poly.entity_id
_entity_poly.type
_entity_poly.pdbx_seq_one_letter_code
_entity_poly.pdbx_strand_id
1 'polypeptide(L)' 'MSLQEKVMTAMKDAMRAKDANALASLRAIKSEILLAQTETGAKEEITAEQEIKLLQKLVKQRKDSAAIY' A
#
# COMPACT_ATOMS: atom_id res chain seq x y z
N MET A 1 7.14 -3.41 -13.76
CA MET A 1 6.74 -2.35 -12.81
C MET A 1 6.58 -2.95 -11.44
N SER A 2 7.27 -2.39 -10.44
CA SER A 2 7.16 -2.81 -9.02
C SER A 2 5.77 -2.47 -8.45
N LEU A 3 5.40 -3.02 -7.30
CA LEU A 3 4.12 -2.66 -6.65
C LEU A 3 4.07 -1.17 -6.36
N GLN A 4 5.17 -0.57 -5.90
CA GLN A 4 5.27 0.85 -5.60
C GLN A 4 4.97 1.72 -6.84
N GLU A 5 5.51 1.37 -8.01
CA GLU A 5 5.23 2.08 -9.26
C GLU A 5 3.76 1.96 -9.68
N LYS A 6 3.17 0.78 -9.53
CA LYS A 6 1.74 0.55 -9.80
C LYS A 6 0.86 1.39 -8.89
N VAL A 7 1.16 1.42 -7.59
CA VAL A 7 0.45 2.25 -6.60
C VAL A 7 0.57 3.73 -6.95
N MET A 8 1.77 4.22 -7.30
CA MET A 8 1.97 5.61 -7.71
C MET A 8 1.20 5.99 -8.97
N THR A 9 1.10 5.07 -9.94
CA THR A 9 0.31 5.26 -11.15
C THR A 9 -1.18 5.35 -10.82
N ALA A 10 -1.70 4.38 -10.06
CA ALA A 10 -3.09 4.37 -9.62
C ALA A 10 -3.45 5.60 -8.75
N MET A 11 -2.50 6.12 -7.96
CA MET A 11 -2.71 7.36 -7.19
C MET A 11 -2.95 8.56 -8.11
N LYS A 12 -2.18 8.70 -9.19
CA LYS A 12 -2.38 9.79 -10.16
C LYS A 12 -3.76 9.66 -10.82
N ASP A 13 -4.18 8.45 -11.13
CA ASP A 13 -5.49 8.21 -11.73
C ASP A 13 -6.63 8.52 -10.74
N ALA A 14 -6.50 8.11 -9.48
CA ALA A 14 -7.44 8.47 -8.42
C ALA A 14 -7.51 10.00 -8.20
N MET A 15 -6.38 10.71 -8.27
CA MET A 15 -6.36 12.17 -8.20
C MET A 15 -7.11 12.82 -9.37
N ARG A 16 -6.89 12.34 -10.60
CA ARG A 16 -7.58 12.84 -11.80
C ARG A 16 -9.08 12.57 -11.74
N ALA A 17 -9.47 11.39 -11.26
CA ALA A 17 -10.86 10.99 -11.07
C ALA A 17 -11.54 11.66 -9.86
N LYS A 18 -10.77 12.38 -9.02
CA LYS A 18 -11.22 12.93 -7.73
C LYS A 18 -11.81 11.87 -6.79
N ASP A 19 -11.32 10.63 -6.89
CA ASP A 19 -11.74 9.54 -6.01
C ASP A 19 -10.94 9.61 -4.69
N ALA A 20 -11.52 10.30 -3.70
CA ALA A 20 -10.91 10.49 -2.39
C ALA A 20 -10.72 9.16 -1.64
N ASN A 21 -11.63 8.19 -1.80
CA ASN A 21 -11.60 6.91 -1.10
C ASN A 21 -10.48 6.01 -1.65
N ALA A 22 -10.37 5.90 -2.97
CA ALA A 22 -9.28 5.17 -3.61
C ALA A 22 -7.93 5.84 -3.28
N LEU A 23 -7.86 7.18 -3.35
CA LEU A 23 -6.64 7.91 -3.08
C LEU A 23 -6.16 7.75 -1.64
N ALA A 24 -7.05 7.78 -0.65
CA ALA A 24 -6.72 7.51 0.75
C ALA A 24 -6.17 6.10 0.94
N SER A 25 -6.84 5.10 0.34
CA SER A 25 -6.43 3.70 0.41
C SER A 25 -5.04 3.46 -0.21
N LEU A 26 -4.79 4.05 -1.38
CA LEU A 26 -3.50 3.94 -2.08
C LEU A 26 -2.36 4.62 -1.33
N ARG A 27 -2.62 5.77 -0.70
CA ARG A 27 -1.63 6.44 0.17
C ARG A 27 -1.25 5.59 1.38
N ALA A 28 -2.23 4.92 2.01
CA ALA A 28 -1.96 4.02 3.12
C ALA A 28 -1.07 2.85 2.68
N ILE A 29 -1.34 2.23 1.53
CA ILE A 29 -0.48 1.16 0.97
C ILE A 29 0.94 1.68 0.71
N LYS A 30 1.09 2.86 0.10
CA LYS A 30 2.42 3.47 -0.12
C LYS A 30 3.18 3.69 1.18
N SER A 31 2.51 4.17 2.23
CA SER A 31 3.13 4.40 3.55
C SER A 31 3.68 3.10 4.13
N GLU A 32 2.92 2.02 4.04
CA GLU A 32 3.31 0.70 4.54
C GLU A 32 4.47 0.08 3.75
N ILE A 33 4.50 0.29 2.43
CA ILE A 33 5.65 -0.10 1.59
C ILE A 33 6.92 0.63 2.04
N LEU A 34 6.84 1.95 2.26
CA LEU A 34 7.98 2.75 2.74
C LEU A 34 8.45 2.29 4.13
N LEU A 35 7.52 1.93 5.01
CA LEU A 35 7.83 1.39 6.33
C LEU A 35 8.59 0.06 6.22
N ALA A 36 8.11 -0.86 5.39
CA ALA A 36 8.78 -2.14 5.14
C ALA A 36 10.19 -1.95 4.52
N GLN A 37 10.36 -0.97 3.62
CA GLN A 37 11.67 -0.62 3.04
C GLN A 37 12.66 0.00 4.04
N THR A 38 12.19 0.42 5.22
CA THR A 38 13.04 1.08 6.24
C THR A 38 13.14 0.28 7.53
N GLU A 39 12.46 -0.86 7.63
CA GLU A 39 12.36 -1.69 8.84
C GLU A 39 13.72 -2.25 9.28
N THR A 40 14.62 -2.54 8.34
CA THR A 40 15.98 -3.07 8.62
C THR A 40 17.04 -1.98 8.77
N GLY A 41 16.67 -0.69 8.67
CA GLY A 41 17.60 0.44 8.70
C GLY A 41 18.39 0.66 7.40
N ALA A 42 18.34 -0.28 6.45
CA ALA A 42 18.81 -0.11 5.08
C ALA A 42 17.62 0.16 4.15
N LYS A 43 17.73 1.17 3.27
CA LYS A 43 16.74 1.40 2.20
C LYS A 43 16.90 0.32 1.13
N GLU A 44 16.34 -0.85 1.39
CA GLU A 44 16.32 -1.95 0.44
C GLU A 44 14.96 -2.01 -0.27
N GLU A 45 14.98 -2.41 -1.54
CA GLU A 45 13.76 -2.76 -2.23
C GLU A 45 13.18 -4.03 -1.60
N ILE A 46 11.88 -3.99 -1.28
CA ILE A 46 11.17 -5.17 -0.80
C ILE A 46 10.98 -6.17 -1.95
N THR A 47 11.16 -7.46 -1.64
CA THR A 47 10.91 -8.54 -2.61
C THR A 47 9.43 -8.66 -2.94
N ALA A 48 9.10 -9.24 -4.10
CA ALA A 48 7.71 -9.48 -4.51
C ALA A 48 6.93 -10.34 -3.49
N GLU A 49 7.60 -11.26 -2.79
CA GLU A 49 6.97 -12.06 -1.73
C GLU A 49 6.61 -11.22 -0.50
N GLN A 50 7.48 -10.29 -0.10
CA GLN A 50 7.22 -9.35 0.97
C GLN A 50 6.09 -8.38 0.59
N GLU A 51 6.05 -7.92 -0.67
CA GLU A 51 4.96 -7.11 -1.21
C GLU A 51 3.60 -7.84 -1.08
N ILE A 52 3.53 -9.12 -1.46
CA ILE A 52 2.31 -9.93 -1.35
C ILE A 52 1.89 -10.10 0.12
N LYS A 53 2.84 -10.45 1.01
CA LYS A 53 2.56 -10.62 2.44
C LYS A 53 2.05 -9.31 3.08
N LEU A 54 2.64 -8.17 2.70
CA LEU A 54 2.20 -6.85 3.15
C LEU A 54 0.76 -6.58 2.73
N LEU A 55 0.43 -6.80 1.46
CA LEU A 55 -0.93 -6.62 0.96
C LEU A 55 -1.94 -7.55 1.65
N GLN A 56 -1.58 -8.82 1.88
CA GLN A 56 -2.43 -9.77 2.61
C GLN A 56 -2.72 -9.31 4.04
N LYS A 57 -1.69 -8.85 4.77
CA LYS A 57 -1.82 -8.27 6.12
C LYS A 57 -2.78 -7.07 6.10
N LEU A 58 -2.58 -6.17 5.14
CA LEU A 58 -3.38 -4.95 4.98
C LEU A 58 -4.86 -5.23 4.63
N VAL A 59 -5.13 -6.26 3.83
CA VAL A 59 -6.50 -6.72 3.54
C VAL A 59 -7.14 -7.30 4.79
N LYS A 60 -6.43 -8.15 5.54
CA LYS A 60 -6.93 -8.73 6.78
C LYS A 60 -7.29 -7.64 7.80
N GLN A 61 -6.37 -6.72 8.08
CA GLN A 61 -6.60 -5.63 9.03
C GLN A 61 -7.85 -4.78 8.70
N ARG A 62 -8.08 -4.51 7.41
CA ARG A 62 -9.27 -3.76 6.97
C ARG A 62 -10.56 -4.56 7.12
N LYS A 63 -10.53 -5.87 6.82
CA LYS A 63 -11.68 -6.76 7.04
C LYS A 63 -12.01 -6.89 8.52
N ASP A 64 -10.99 -7.10 9.35
CA ASP A 64 -11.15 -7.22 10.80
C ASP A 64 -11.70 -5.90 11.37
N SER A 65 -11.20 -4.74 10.93
CA SER A 65 -11.71 -3.43 11.34
C SER A 65 -13.16 -3.21 10.91
N ALA A 66 -13.51 -3.55 9.67
CA ALA A 66 -14.88 -3.42 9.14
C ALA A 66 -15.88 -4.40 9.78
N ALA A 67 -15.41 -5.46 10.45
CA ALA A 67 -16.27 -6.35 11.23
C ALA A 67 -16.54 -5.80 12.65
N ILE A 68 -15.69 -4.89 13.14
CA ILE A 68 -15.76 -4.31 14.49
C ILE A 68 -16.52 -2.98 14.50
N TYR A 69 -16.42 -2.18 13.44
CA TYR A 69 -17.03 -0.85 13.30
C TYR A 69 -18.08 -0.84 12.20
#